data_AF-A0A6J2S993-F1
#
_entry.id   AF-A0A6J2S993-F1
#
_cell.length_a   1.000
_cell.length_b   1.000
_cell.length_c   1.000
_cell.angle_alpha   90.00
_cell.angle_beta   90.00
_cell.angle_gamma   90.00
#
_symmetry.space_group_name_H-M   'P 1'
#
loop_
_entity.id
_entity.type
_entity.pdbx_description
1 polymer ?
#
loop_
_entity_poly.entity_id
_entity_poly.type
_entity_poly.pdbx_seq_one_letter_code
_entity_poly.pdbx_strand_id
1 'polypeptide(L)'
;MANPLRGQVIKLYKTLLYLGREYPQGAAYFRGRLKSAFMKNKDVEDPEKIQKLVARGDFVIKELEALYFLRKYRAMKKSWKPRYQTD
;
A
#
# COMPACT_ATOMS: atom_id res chain seq x y z
N MET A 1 -7.58 23.95 18.15
CA MET A 1 -7.32 24.04 16.70
C MET A 1 -7.31 22.64 16.12
N ALA A 2 -7.89 22.40 14.94
CA ALA A 2 -7.83 21.08 14.29
C ALA A 2 -6.38 20.79 13.84
N ASN A 3 -5.82 19.64 14.19
CA ASN A 3 -4.48 19.26 13.75
C ASN A 3 -4.46 19.17 12.20
N PRO A 4 -3.71 20.03 11.48
CA PRO A 4 -3.73 20.10 10.02
C PRO A 4 -3.26 18.79 9.36
N LEU A 5 -2.49 17.96 10.07
CA LEU A 5 -1.98 16.69 9.58
C LEU A 5 -2.97 15.53 9.75
N ARG A 6 -4.00 15.68 10.61
CA ARG A 6 -4.98 14.62 10.86
C ARG A 6 -5.71 14.18 9.58
N GLY A 7 -6.05 15.14 8.71
CA GLY A 7 -6.67 14.85 7.42
C GLY A 7 -5.79 14.01 6.51
N GLN A 8 -4.49 14.32 6.46
CA GLN A 8 -3.51 13.58 5.66
C GLN A 8 -3.35 12.14 6.15
N VAL A 9 -3.22 11.95 7.47
CA VAL A 9 -3.11 10.61 8.08
C VAL A 9 -4.35 9.76 7.80
N ILE A 10 -5.56 10.33 7.91
CA ILE A 10 -6.81 9.62 7.61
C ILE A 10 -6.88 9.25 6.12
N LYS A 11 -6.51 10.16 5.22
CA LYS A 11 -6.46 9.91 3.78
C LYS A 11 -5.51 8.75 3.48
N LEU A 12 -4.29 8.80 4.01
CA LEU A 12 -3.29 7.74 3.86
C LEU A 12 -3.82 6.38 4.33
N TYR A 13 -4.44 6.30 5.51
CA TYR A 13 -5.02 5.06 6.02
C TYR A 13 -6.07 4.47 5.08
N LYS A 14 -6.97 5.30 4.56
CA LYS A 14 -8.03 4.87 3.62
C LYS A 14 -7.43 4.39 2.30
N THR A 15 -6.43 5.10 1.76
CA THR A 15 -5.75 4.72 0.52
C THR A 15 -5.04 3.37 0.68
N LEU A 16 -4.25 3.19 1.74
CA LEU A 16 -3.57 1.92 2.02
C LEU A 16 -4.57 0.78 2.21
N LEU A 17 -5.68 1.02 2.92
CA LEU A 17 -6.74 0.02 3.10
C LEU A 17 -7.42 -0.36 1.78
N TYR A 18 -7.54 0.57 0.83
CA TYR A 18 -8.07 0.29 -0.50
C TYR A 18 -7.10 -0.55 -1.33
N LEU A 19 -5.83 -0.14 -1.42
CA LEU A 19 -4.81 -0.84 -2.20
C LEU A 19 -4.50 -2.23 -1.63
N GLY A 20 -4.52 -2.38 -0.31
CA GLY A 20 -4.25 -3.64 0.37
C GLY A 20 -5.34 -4.72 0.25
N ARG A 21 -6.47 -4.46 -0.44
CA ARG A 21 -7.55 -5.45 -0.62
C ARG A 21 -7.11 -6.66 -1.45
N GLU A 22 -6.23 -6.43 -2.42
CA GLU A 22 -5.67 -7.48 -3.30
C GLU A 22 -4.31 -8.00 -2.82
N TYR A 23 -3.95 -7.73 -1.55
CA TYR A 23 -2.67 -8.17 -1.02
C TYR A 23 -2.55 -9.71 -1.09
N PRO A 24 -1.39 -10.29 -1.46
CA PRO A 24 -1.28 -11.73 -1.74
C PRO A 24 -1.68 -12.64 -0.57
N GLN A 25 -1.44 -12.22 0.68
CA GLN A 25 -1.83 -12.93 1.90
C GLN A 25 -3.27 -12.63 2.34
N GLY A 26 -4.02 -11.85 1.55
CA GLY A 26 -5.41 -11.49 1.79
C GLY A 26 -5.62 -10.16 2.52
N ALA A 27 -6.81 -9.58 2.32
CA ALA A 27 -7.18 -8.29 2.88
C ALA A 27 -7.19 -8.23 4.42
N ALA A 28 -7.61 -9.32 5.07
CA ALA A 28 -7.67 -9.39 6.53
C ALA A 28 -6.27 -9.32 7.17
N TYR A 29 -5.33 -10.07 6.58
CA TYR A 29 -3.92 -10.05 6.98
C TYR A 29 -3.33 -8.64 6.84
N PHE A 30 -3.51 -8.02 5.67
CA PHE A 30 -3.02 -6.67 5.43
C PHE A 30 -3.65 -5.65 6.39
N ARG A 31 -4.97 -5.69 6.58
CA ARG A 31 -5.69 -4.78 7.49
C ARG A 31 -5.19 -4.88 8.93
N GLY A 32 -4.91 -6.09 9.40
CA GLY A 32 -4.33 -6.31 10.74
C GLY A 32 -2.97 -5.63 10.89
N ARG A 33 -2.08 -5.82 9.91
CA ARG A 33 -0.73 -5.20 9.88
C ARG A 33 -0.80 -3.68 9.77
N LEU A 34 -1.68 -3.17 8.90
CA LEU A 34 -1.92 -1.73 8.74
C LEU A 34 -2.40 -1.10 10.05
N LYS A 35 -3.42 -1.69 10.69
CA LYS A 35 -3.92 -1.21 11.98
C LYS A 35 -2.81 -1.21 13.03
N SER A 36 -2.02 -2.28 13.14
CA SER A 36 -0.90 -2.34 14.08
C SER A 36 0.13 -1.24 13.84
N ALA A 37 0.50 -0.96 12.58
CA ALA A 37 1.47 0.08 12.24
C ALA A 37 0.98 1.49 12.64
N PHE A 38 -0.29 1.81 12.41
CA PHE A 38 -0.87 3.09 12.82
C PHE A 38 -1.00 3.18 14.35
N MET A 39 -1.44 2.11 15.02
CA MET A 39 -1.57 2.09 16.49
C MET A 39 -0.23 2.25 17.19
N LYS A 40 0.86 1.73 16.63
CA LYS A 40 2.23 1.91 17.17
C LYS A 40 2.69 3.37 17.19
N ASN A 41 2.12 4.22 16.33
CA ASN A 41 2.49 5.63 16.20
C ASN A 41 1.39 6.59 16.70
N LYS A 42 0.38 6.07 17.43
CA LYS A 42 -0.80 6.85 17.82
C LYS A 42 -0.48 8.04 18.75
N ASP A 43 0.58 7.92 19.54
CA ASP A 43 0.99 8.91 20.55
C ASP A 43 2.07 9.88 20.01
N VAL A 44 2.34 9.86 18.69
CA VAL A 44 3.29 10.78 18.05
C VAL A 44 2.60 12.12 17.82
N GLU A 45 3.03 13.15 18.55
CA GLU A 45 2.44 14.50 18.47
C GLU A 45 3.29 15.48 17.65
N ASP A 46 4.58 15.21 17.51
CA ASP A 46 5.54 16.05 16.77
C ASP A 46 5.18 16.12 15.27
N PRO A 47 4.84 17.32 14.74
CA PRO A 47 4.46 17.49 13.35
C PRO A 47 5.49 16.99 12.34
N GLU A 48 6.79 17.16 12.60
CA GLU A 48 7.84 16.72 11.68
C GLU A 48 7.92 15.19 11.62
N LYS A 49 7.77 14.52 12.77
CA LYS A 49 7.70 13.06 12.83
C LYS A 49 6.47 12.52 12.13
N ILE A 50 5.32 13.18 12.29
CA ILE A 50 4.09 12.80 11.59
C ILE A 50 4.29 12.91 10.07
N GLN A 51 4.88 14.00 9.58
CA GLN A 51 5.15 14.15 8.15
C GLN A 51 6.09 13.07 7.61
N LYS A 52 7.16 12.72 8.35
CA LYS A 52 8.06 11.63 7.98
C LYS A 52 7.35 10.27 7.92
N LEU A 53 6.43 10.01 8.86
CA LEU A 53 5.62 8.79 8.85
C LEU A 53 4.62 8.76 7.68
N VAL A 54 4.01 9.90 7.35
CA VAL A 54 3.12 10.03 6.18
C VAL A 54 3.91 9.77 4.90
N ALA A 55 5.08 10.40 4.73
CA ALA A 55 5.95 10.19 3.58
C ALA A 55 6.35 8.71 3.44
N ARG A 56 6.66 8.03 4.55
CA ARG A 56 6.90 6.59 4.56
C ARG A 56 5.69 5.79 4.06
N GLY A 57 4.48 6.19 4.44
CA GLY A 57 3.25 5.59 3.93
C GLY A 57 3.07 5.77 2.42
N ASP A 58 3.46 6.93 1.87
CA ASP A 58 3.42 7.18 0.42
C ASP A 58 4.40 6.29 -0.35
N PHE A 59 5.56 5.95 0.24
CA PHE A 59 6.44 4.93 -0.32
C PHE A 59 5.78 3.54 -0.35
N VAL A 60 5.09 3.16 0.72
CA VAL A 60 4.36 1.87 0.78
C VAL A 60 3.25 1.80 -0.27
N ILE A 61 2.58 2.92 -0.58
CA ILE A 61 1.60 2.99 -1.68
C ILE A 61 2.27 2.59 -3.01
N LYS A 62 3.42 3.16 -3.33
CA LYS A 62 4.16 2.84 -4.57
C LYS A 62 4.60 1.38 -4.62
N GLU A 63 5.00 0.80 -3.49
CA GLU A 63 5.33 -0.62 -3.41
C GLU A 63 4.12 -1.52 -3.71
N LEU A 64 2.94 -1.16 -3.19
CA LEU A 64 1.69 -1.90 -3.46
C LEU A 64 1.28 -1.79 -4.93
N GLU A 65 1.41 -0.61 -5.53
CA GLU A 65 1.17 -0.41 -6.96
C GLU A 65 2.14 -1.25 -7.81
N ALA A 66 3.43 -1.24 -7.49
CA ALA A 66 4.44 -2.06 -8.16
C ALA A 66 4.12 -3.56 -8.05
N LEU A 67 3.68 -4.02 -6.87
CA LEU A 67 3.25 -5.40 -6.67
C LEU A 67 2.04 -5.76 -7.54
N TYR A 68 1.07 -4.85 -7.65
CA TYR A 68 -0.09 -5.01 -8.53
C TYR A 68 0.34 -5.12 -10.01
N PHE A 69 1.22 -4.23 -10.48
CA PHE A 69 1.75 -4.27 -11.86
C PHE A 69 2.51 -5.57 -12.14
N LEU A 70 3.34 -6.02 -11.20
CA LEU A 70 4.09 -7.27 -11.33
C LEU A 70 3.17 -8.48 -11.43
N ARG A 71 2.10 -8.53 -10.62
CA ARG A 71 1.07 -9.58 -10.71
C ARG A 71 0.42 -9.61 -12.09
N LYS A 72 0.02 -8.45 -12.62
CA LYS A 72 -0.57 -8.32 -13.95
C LYS A 72 0.40 -8.77 -15.05
N TYR A 73 1.66 -8.34 -14.96
CA TYR A 73 2.71 -8.75 -15.90
C TYR A 73 2.92 -10.27 -15.90
N ARG A 74 3.00 -10.91 -14.72
CA ARG A 74 3.15 -12.36 -14.59
C ARG A 74 1.98 -13.12 -15.23
N ALA A 75 0.75 -12.66 -15.02
CA ALA A 75 -0.44 -13.26 -15.64
C ALA A 75 -0.40 -13.14 -17.18
N MET A 76 -0.07 -11.95 -17.69
CA MET A 76 0.06 -11.70 -19.13
C MET A 76 1.17 -12.56 -19.75
N LYS A 77 2.34 -12.62 -19.12
CA LYS A 77 3.46 -13.45 -19.59
C LYS A 77 3.10 -14.94 -19.61
N LYS A 78 2.35 -15.43 -18.62
CA LYS A 78 1.87 -16.83 -18.59
C LYS A 78 0.90 -17.14 -19.72
N SER A 79 0.05 -16.18 -20.09
CA SER A 79 -0.93 -16.34 -21.18
C SER A 79 -0.34 -16.12 -22.57
N TRP A 80 0.87 -15.56 -22.66
CA TRP A 80 1.53 -15.30 -23.94
C TRP A 80 2.07 -16.61 -24.54
N LYS A 81 1.56 -16.99 -25.71
CA LYS A 81 2.14 -18.05 -26.55
C LYS A 81 3.01 -17.39 -27.63
N PRO A 82 4.29 -17.76 -27.79
CA PRO A 82 5.10 -17.29 -28.90
C PRO A 82 4.45 -17.69 -30.23
N ARG A 83 4.34 -16.76 -31.17
CA ARG A 83 3.79 -17.02 -32.52
C ARG A 83 4.76 -17.77 -33.46
N TYR A 84 5.97 -18.07 -33.00
CA TYR A 84 6.99 -18.76 -33.79
C TYR A 84 7.42 -20.04 -33.07
N GLN A 85 6.48 -20.99 -32.98
CA GLN A 85 6.80 -22.39 -32.70
C GLN A 85 5.99 -23.22 -33.69
N THR A 86 6.49 -23.27 -34.92
CA THR A 86 6.12 -24.26 -35.94
C THR A 86 7.40 -25.02 -36.24
N ASP A 87 7.38 -26.30 -35.90
CA ASP A 87 8.28 -27.44 -36.18
C ASP A 87 9.77 -27.20 -36.48
#